data_AF-K1TUQ4-F1
#
_entry.id   AF-K1TUQ4-F1
#
_cell.length_a   1.000
_cell.length_b   1.000
_cell.length_c   1.000
_cell.angle_alpha   90.00
_cell.angle_beta   90.00
_cell.angle_gamma   90.00
#
_symmetry.space_group_name_H-M   'P 1'
#
loop_
_entity.id
_entity.type
_entity.pdbx_description
1 polymer ?
#
loop_
_entity_poly.entity_id
_entity_poly.type
_entity_poly.pdbx_seq_one_letter_code
_entity_poly.pdbx_strand_id
1 'polypeptide(L)'
;QYFESYRAKRANKFIAYFQNFTNTYDTIQNLKEKYDSALIDDRIVGLDIATRPDCIDEKVAKLISTYMPKYKVFVELGLQTSNDSTGSLINRGYVSSKFTEAVSILNKYSIPVICHIMVGLPTENTMVSVQETIDGKTYDFRVFKDIIETIKFVN
;
A
#
# COMPACT_ATOMS: atom_id res chain seq x y z
N GLN A 1 16.30 -16.11 -18.35
CA GLN A 1 17.39 -15.84 -17.39
C GLN A 1 17.06 -14.51 -16.72
N TYR A 2 16.67 -14.54 -15.44
CA TYR A 2 16.33 -13.31 -14.71
C TYR A 2 17.63 -12.52 -14.42
N PHE A 3 17.53 -11.19 -14.24
CA PHE A 3 18.66 -10.31 -13.88
C PHE A 3 19.82 -10.17 -14.88
N GLU A 4 19.65 -10.54 -16.16
CA GLU A 4 20.70 -10.40 -17.18
C GLU A 4 20.79 -9.00 -17.82
N SER A 5 19.80 -8.13 -17.56
CA SER A 5 19.78 -6.79 -18.13
C SER A 5 20.93 -5.93 -17.60
N TYR A 6 21.36 -4.94 -18.39
CA TYR A 6 22.38 -3.97 -17.98
C TYR A 6 22.06 -3.30 -16.63
N ARG A 7 20.77 -2.96 -16.40
CA ARG A 7 20.31 -2.37 -15.14
C ARG A 7 20.44 -3.36 -13.97
N ALA A 8 20.05 -4.62 -14.18
CA ALA A 8 20.12 -5.64 -13.14
C ALA A 8 21.56 -5.98 -12.75
N LYS A 9 22.51 -5.99 -13.69
CA LYS A 9 23.93 -6.23 -13.41
C LYS A 9 24.59 -5.15 -12.56
N ARG A 10 24.02 -3.94 -12.53
CA ARG A 10 24.52 -2.81 -11.73
C ARG A 10 23.84 -2.67 -10.37
N ALA A 11 22.78 -3.42 -10.12
CA ALA A 11 22.06 -3.39 -8.86
C ALA A 11 22.43 -4.61 -8.00
N ASN A 12 22.76 -4.35 -6.73
CA ASN A 12 23.16 -5.39 -5.79
C ASN A 12 21.99 -5.91 -4.93
N LYS A 13 20.87 -5.18 -4.91
CA LYS A 13 19.69 -5.51 -4.12
C LYS A 13 18.41 -5.17 -4.88
N PHE A 14 17.37 -5.99 -4.71
CA PHE A 14 16.07 -5.85 -5.36
C PHE A 14 14.94 -6.04 -4.35
N ILE A 15 13.77 -5.50 -4.68
CA ILE A 15 12.50 -5.78 -4.00
C ILE A 15 11.59 -6.42 -5.03
N ALA A 16 10.98 -7.55 -4.68
CA ALA A 16 9.92 -8.15 -5.47
C ALA A 16 8.62 -7.37 -5.21
N TYR A 17 8.16 -6.61 -6.21
CA TYR A 17 6.98 -5.76 -6.08
C TYR A 17 5.81 -6.30 -6.89
N PHE A 18 4.76 -6.69 -6.17
CA PHE A 18 3.49 -7.13 -6.72
C PHE A 18 2.54 -5.93 -6.81
N GLN A 19 2.64 -5.18 -7.91
CA GLN A 19 1.93 -3.91 -8.09
C GLN A 19 0.53 -4.07 -8.70
N ASN A 20 0.42 -4.85 -9.78
CA ASN A 20 -0.79 -4.84 -10.61
C ASN A 20 -1.93 -5.63 -9.97
N PHE A 21 -3.14 -5.09 -10.05
CA PHE A 21 -4.36 -5.72 -9.54
C PHE A 21 -4.30 -6.00 -8.03
N THR A 22 -5.10 -6.97 -7.60
CA THR A 22 -5.24 -7.36 -6.20
C THR A 22 -4.37 -8.57 -5.92
N ASN A 23 -3.14 -8.36 -5.47
CA ASN A 23 -2.17 -9.44 -5.30
C ASN A 23 -2.43 -10.35 -4.09
N THR A 24 -3.54 -10.16 -3.39
CA THR A 24 -4.01 -11.05 -2.33
C THR A 24 -5.34 -11.74 -2.66
N TYR A 25 -5.89 -11.54 -3.86
CA TYR A 25 -7.14 -12.17 -4.29
C TYR A 25 -6.87 -13.54 -4.94
N ASP A 26 -6.49 -14.52 -4.14
CA ASP A 26 -6.29 -15.90 -4.57
C ASP A 26 -6.31 -16.85 -3.35
N THR A 27 -6.20 -18.15 -3.60
CA THR A 27 -6.00 -19.14 -2.53
C THR A 27 -4.63 -18.95 -1.86
N ILE A 28 -4.53 -19.25 -0.56
CA ILE A 28 -3.27 -19.17 0.20
C ILE A 28 -2.16 -19.99 -0.46
N GLN A 29 -2.49 -21.14 -1.03
CA GLN A 29 -1.53 -21.98 -1.75
C GLN A 29 -0.95 -21.25 -2.97
N ASN A 30 -1.81 -20.70 -3.83
CA ASN A 30 -1.38 -19.96 -5.01
C ASN A 30 -0.60 -18.69 -4.65
N LEU A 31 -1.05 -17.95 -3.62
CA LEU A 31 -0.32 -16.77 -3.13
C LEU A 31 1.09 -17.15 -2.68
N LYS A 32 1.21 -18.25 -1.92
CA LYS A 32 2.51 -18.75 -1.46
C LYS A 32 3.41 -19.10 -2.64
N GLU A 33 2.91 -19.86 -3.60
CA GLU A 33 3.66 -20.25 -4.80
C GLU A 33 4.14 -19.04 -5.60
N LYS A 34 3.29 -18.02 -5.76
CA LYS A 34 3.63 -16.76 -6.44
C LYS A 34 4.74 -16.00 -5.71
N TYR A 35 4.61 -15.83 -4.40
CA TYR A 35 5.60 -15.11 -3.59
C TYR A 35 6.94 -15.85 -3.56
N ASP A 36 6.93 -17.17 -3.32
CA ASP A 36 8.13 -18.00 -3.33
C ASP A 36 8.85 -17.92 -4.69
N SER A 37 8.10 -17.98 -5.79
CA SER A 37 8.64 -17.90 -7.16
C SER A 37 9.26 -16.54 -7.48
N ALA A 38 8.88 -15.48 -6.76
CA ALA A 38 9.51 -14.17 -6.90
C ALA A 38 10.77 -14.02 -6.05
N LEU A 39 10.95 -14.84 -5.01
CA LEU A 39 12.04 -14.75 -4.02
C LEU A 39 13.18 -15.76 -4.31
N ILE A 40 13.59 -15.83 -5.58
CA ILE A 40 14.49 -16.87 -6.13
C ILE A 40 15.99 -16.53 -6.11
N ASP A 41 16.35 -15.30 -5.74
CA ASP A 41 17.73 -14.79 -5.80
C ASP A 41 18.06 -14.08 -4.49
N ASP A 42 19.25 -14.33 -3.94
CA ASP A 42 19.67 -13.77 -2.64
C ASP A 42 19.84 -12.25 -2.66
N ARG A 43 19.91 -11.62 -3.85
CA ARG A 43 19.87 -10.16 -3.98
C ARG A 43 18.48 -9.59 -3.71
N ILE A 44 17.43 -10.40 -3.65
CA ILE A 44 16.09 -9.95 -3.32
C ILE A 44 15.98 -9.83 -1.81
N VAL A 45 15.86 -8.59 -1.34
CA VAL A 45 15.90 -8.24 0.09
C VAL A 45 14.54 -7.83 0.64
N GLY A 46 13.52 -7.77 -0.21
CA GLY A 46 12.19 -7.34 0.18
C GLY A 46 11.08 -7.89 -0.71
N LEU A 47 9.89 -7.90 -0.13
CA LEU A 47 8.62 -8.28 -0.75
C LEU A 47 7.64 -7.14 -0.50
N ASP A 48 7.12 -6.56 -1.58
CA ASP A 48 6.16 -5.47 -1.51
C ASP A 48 4.89 -5.88 -2.26
N ILE A 49 3.74 -5.76 -1.60
CA ILE A 49 2.47 -6.32 -2.09
C ILE A 49 1.42 -5.21 -2.09
N ALA A 50 1.08 -4.71 -3.28
CA ALA A 50 -0.05 -3.83 -3.46
C ALA A 50 -1.34 -4.64 -3.62
N THR A 51 -2.38 -4.27 -2.86
CA THR A 51 -3.67 -4.95 -2.90
C THR A 51 -4.83 -4.05 -2.48
N ARG A 52 -6.04 -4.59 -2.61
CA ARG A 52 -7.26 -3.96 -2.09
C ARG A 52 -7.47 -4.33 -0.63
N PRO A 53 -7.97 -3.41 0.21
CA PRO A 53 -8.22 -3.70 1.62
C PRO A 53 -9.23 -4.82 1.86
N ASP A 54 -10.27 -4.92 1.05
CA ASP A 54 -11.32 -5.94 1.17
C ASP A 54 -10.86 -7.36 0.82
N CYS A 55 -9.60 -7.53 0.37
CA CYS A 55 -8.97 -8.80 0.08
C CYS A 55 -7.88 -9.17 1.11
N ILE A 56 -7.84 -8.49 2.26
CA ILE A 56 -6.99 -8.83 3.39
C ILE A 56 -7.83 -9.53 4.45
N ASP A 57 -7.44 -10.76 4.78
CA ASP A 57 -7.97 -11.50 5.92
C ASP A 57 -6.82 -12.03 6.80
N GLU A 58 -7.18 -12.66 7.92
CA GLU A 58 -6.22 -13.25 8.87
C GLU A 58 -5.31 -14.31 8.23
N LYS A 59 -5.80 -15.07 7.24
CA LYS A 59 -4.99 -16.11 6.58
C LYS A 59 -3.96 -15.48 5.65
N VAL A 60 -4.33 -14.45 4.91
CA VAL A 60 -3.45 -13.67 4.05
C VAL A 60 -2.38 -12.98 4.87
N ALA A 61 -2.75 -12.27 5.94
CA ALA A 61 -1.79 -11.58 6.79
C ALA A 61 -0.82 -12.56 7.46
N LYS A 62 -1.33 -13.70 7.95
CA LYS A 62 -0.49 -14.77 8.48
C LYS A 62 0.51 -15.28 7.44
N LEU A 63 0.08 -15.56 6.21
CA LEU A 63 0.98 -15.97 5.12
C LEU A 63 2.07 -14.92 4.87
N ILE A 64 1.70 -13.65 4.71
CA ILE A 64 2.63 -12.55 4.43
C ILE A 64 3.67 -12.43 5.56
N SER A 65 3.25 -12.57 6.81
CA SER A 65 4.15 -12.49 7.97
C SER A 65 5.24 -13.57 7.97
N THR A 66 5.04 -14.71 7.31
CA THR A 66 6.05 -15.77 7.23
C THR A 66 7.32 -15.36 6.48
N TYR A 67 7.25 -14.32 5.65
CA TYR A 67 8.40 -13.80 4.90
C TYR A 67 9.22 -12.76 5.68
N MET A 68 8.63 -12.13 6.70
CA MET A 68 9.26 -11.05 7.48
C MET A 68 10.57 -11.41 8.19
N PRO A 69 10.79 -12.65 8.67
CA PRO A 69 12.07 -13.01 9.29
C PRO A 69 13.27 -12.90 8.34
N LYS A 70 13.05 -13.03 7.03
CA LYS A 70 14.12 -13.03 6.01
C LYS A 70 14.10 -11.76 5.14
N TYR A 71 12.94 -11.17 4.91
CA TYR A 71 12.76 -10.08 3.94
C TYR A 71 12.12 -8.85 4.58
N LYS A 72 12.41 -7.67 4.04
CA LYS A 72 11.60 -6.47 4.34
C LYS A 72 10.26 -6.60 3.63
N VAL A 73 9.17 -6.66 4.39
CA VAL A 73 7.83 -6.84 3.84
C VAL A 73 7.01 -5.58 4.02
N PHE A 74 6.30 -5.16 2.96
CA PHE A 74 5.35 -4.07 2.98
C PHE A 74 4.05 -4.51 2.32
N VAL A 75 2.92 -3.98 2.79
CA VAL A 75 1.64 -4.11 2.12
C VAL A 75 1.12 -2.72 1.78
N GLU A 76 0.89 -2.47 0.50
CA GLU A 76 0.28 -1.23 0.03
C GLU A 76 -1.23 -1.42 -0.11
N LEU A 77 -2.00 -0.54 0.52
CA LEU A 77 -3.45 -0.57 0.51
C LEU A 77 -4.02 0.65 -0.20
N GLY A 78 -4.92 0.40 -1.16
CA GLY A 78 -5.73 1.45 -1.76
C GLY A 78 -6.75 2.02 -0.77
N LEU A 79 -6.57 3.27 -0.32
CA LEU A 79 -7.64 4.05 0.32
C LEU A 79 -8.30 4.98 -0.69
N GLN A 80 -7.46 5.66 -1.48
CA GLN A 80 -7.78 6.72 -2.43
C GLN A 80 -8.32 8.00 -1.75
N THR A 81 -9.41 7.88 -0.97
CA THR A 81 -10.03 8.98 -0.23
C THR A 81 -10.77 8.41 0.99
N SER A 82 -10.84 9.14 2.10
CA SER A 82 -11.71 8.76 3.24
C SER A 82 -13.18 9.06 3.00
N ASN A 83 -13.52 9.83 1.95
CA ASN A 83 -14.89 10.17 1.60
C ASN A 83 -15.58 9.02 0.83
N ASP A 84 -16.48 8.30 1.49
CA ASP A 84 -17.18 7.16 0.89
C ASP A 84 -18.15 7.55 -0.25
N SER A 85 -18.65 8.79 -0.27
CA SER A 85 -19.45 9.29 -1.39
C SER A 85 -18.60 9.44 -2.65
N THR A 86 -17.40 10.01 -2.50
CA THR A 86 -16.41 10.11 -3.58
C THR A 86 -15.91 8.74 -4.00
N GLY A 87 -15.63 7.84 -3.04
CA GLY A 87 -15.24 6.46 -3.30
C GLY A 87 -16.28 5.70 -4.12
N SER A 88 -17.58 5.92 -3.83
CA SER A 88 -18.67 5.34 -4.61
C SER A 88 -18.74 5.92 -6.03
N LEU A 89 -18.57 7.24 -6.19
CA LEU A 89 -18.57 7.92 -7.49
C LEU A 89 -17.48 7.38 -8.44
N ILE A 90 -16.29 7.09 -7.91
CA ILE A 90 -15.17 6.56 -8.70
C ILE A 90 -15.18 5.03 -8.81
N ASN A 91 -16.25 4.36 -8.37
CA ASN A 91 -16.35 2.89 -8.34
C ASN A 91 -15.20 2.20 -7.60
N ARG A 92 -14.75 2.75 -6.45
CA ARG A 92 -13.67 2.16 -5.63
C ARG A 92 -13.97 0.72 -5.21
N GLY A 93 -15.24 0.38 -5.00
CA GLY A 93 -15.69 -0.99 -4.76
C GLY A 93 -15.64 -1.46 -3.30
N TYR A 94 -15.33 -0.58 -2.35
CA TYR A 94 -15.41 -0.82 -0.90
C TYR A 94 -15.57 0.50 -0.13
N VAL A 95 -16.06 0.40 1.10
CA VAL A 95 -16.16 1.52 2.06
C VAL A 95 -14.86 1.69 2.84
N SER A 96 -14.63 2.90 3.37
CA SER A 96 -13.44 3.28 4.14
C SER A 96 -13.22 2.38 5.36
N SER A 97 -14.28 1.84 5.97
CA SER A 97 -14.15 0.91 7.10
C SER A 97 -13.41 -0.40 6.74
N LYS A 98 -13.46 -0.84 5.46
CA LYS A 98 -12.69 -2.00 5.02
C LYS A 98 -11.18 -1.73 5.01
N PHE A 99 -10.80 -0.47 4.81
CA PHE A 99 -9.41 -0.05 4.96
C PHE A 99 -8.94 -0.18 6.40
N THR A 100 -9.69 0.34 7.37
CA THR A 100 -9.31 0.25 8.79
C THR A 100 -9.33 -1.17 9.32
N GLU A 101 -10.27 -2.01 8.89
CA GLU A 101 -10.28 -3.44 9.17
C GLU A 101 -9.00 -4.14 8.67
N ALA A 102 -8.62 -3.90 7.41
CA ALA A 102 -7.41 -4.48 6.82
C ALA A 102 -6.13 -4.03 7.53
N VAL A 103 -6.02 -2.73 7.83
CA VAL A 103 -4.89 -2.16 8.60
C VAL A 103 -4.81 -2.81 9.99
N SER A 104 -5.94 -2.96 10.67
CA SER A 104 -6.00 -3.63 11.98
C SER A 104 -5.50 -5.06 11.91
N ILE A 105 -5.92 -5.84 10.89
CA ILE A 105 -5.43 -7.21 10.68
C ILE A 105 -3.92 -7.22 10.44
N LEU A 106 -3.40 -6.39 9.52
CA LEU A 106 -1.96 -6.34 9.20
C LEU A 106 -1.11 -5.93 10.41
N ASN A 107 -1.59 -4.97 11.20
CA ASN A 107 -0.91 -4.51 12.41
C ASN A 107 -0.77 -5.62 13.47
N LYS A 108 -1.75 -6.53 13.59
CA LYS A 108 -1.62 -7.70 14.51
C LYS A 108 -0.41 -8.56 14.18
N TYR A 109 -0.01 -8.62 12.90
CA TYR A 109 1.17 -9.36 12.44
C TYR A 109 2.41 -8.46 12.29
N SER A 110 2.35 -7.22 12.77
CA SER A 110 3.42 -6.22 12.66
C SER A 110 3.85 -5.91 11.22
N ILE A 111 2.95 -6.10 10.24
CA ILE A 111 3.23 -5.82 8.83
C ILE A 111 3.08 -4.31 8.58
N PRO A 112 4.15 -3.62 8.12
CA PRO A 112 4.05 -2.21 7.74
C PRO A 112 3.09 -1.99 6.59
N VAL A 113 2.23 -0.98 6.72
CA VAL A 113 1.24 -0.60 5.70
C VAL A 113 1.62 0.70 5.02
N ILE A 114 1.54 0.73 3.69
CA ILE A 114 1.63 1.93 2.88
C ILE A 114 0.22 2.28 2.41
N CYS A 115 -0.23 3.51 2.67
CA CYS A 115 -1.55 3.97 2.25
C CYS A 115 -1.45 4.71 0.91
N HIS A 116 -2.24 4.29 -0.08
CA HIS A 116 -2.40 5.02 -1.34
C HIS A 116 -3.57 5.99 -1.24
N ILE A 117 -3.30 7.26 -1.53
CA ILE A 117 -4.27 8.34 -1.62
C ILE A 117 -4.26 8.94 -3.03
N MET A 118 -5.39 9.45 -3.47
CA MET A 118 -5.53 10.18 -4.73
C MET A 118 -5.83 11.64 -4.44
N VAL A 119 -5.35 12.51 -5.32
CA VAL A 119 -5.53 13.96 -5.26
C VAL A 119 -6.17 14.40 -6.57
N GLY A 120 -7.10 15.35 -6.50
CA GLY A 120 -7.85 15.86 -7.65
C GLY A 120 -9.07 15.01 -7.99
N LEU A 121 -9.71 14.37 -7.00
CA LEU A 121 -10.93 13.60 -7.24
C LEU A 121 -12.13 14.52 -7.57
N PRO A 122 -13.15 14.04 -8.29
CA PRO A 122 -14.21 14.91 -8.83
C PRO A 122 -14.99 15.76 -7.81
N THR A 123 -15.02 15.35 -6.54
CA THR A 123 -15.72 16.06 -5.47
C THR A 123 -14.84 17.06 -4.71
N GLU A 124 -13.53 17.05 -4.96
CA GLU A 124 -12.56 17.91 -4.28
C GLU A 124 -12.63 19.33 -4.84
N ASN A 125 -13.49 20.15 -4.23
CA ASN A 125 -13.79 21.50 -4.71
C ASN A 125 -13.36 22.61 -3.73
N THR A 126 -13.03 22.25 -2.48
CA THR A 126 -12.74 23.20 -1.42
C THR A 126 -11.25 23.14 -1.07
N MET A 127 -10.54 24.25 -1.25
CA MET A 127 -9.12 24.36 -0.89
C MET A 127 -8.92 25.12 0.41
N VAL A 128 -8.12 24.55 1.30
CA VAL A 128 -7.70 25.13 2.58
C VAL A 128 -6.22 25.49 2.54
N SER A 129 -5.82 26.54 3.27
CA SER A 129 -4.40 26.86 3.50
C SER A 129 -3.85 25.98 4.62
N VAL A 130 -2.68 25.42 4.41
CA VAL A 130 -1.95 24.59 5.37
C VAL A 130 -0.56 25.18 5.53
N GLN A 131 -0.12 25.27 6.79
CA GLN A 131 1.22 25.70 7.15
C GLN A 131 1.96 24.55 7.81
N GLU A 132 3.10 24.18 7.26
CA GLU A 132 3.97 23.14 7.81
C GLU A 132 5.36 23.69 8.04
N THR A 133 5.97 23.34 9.18
CA THR A 133 7.34 23.76 9.50
C THR A 133 8.26 22.55 9.51
N ILE A 134 9.20 22.53 8.56
CA ILE A 134 10.17 21.44 8.39
C ILE A 134 11.57 22.05 8.46
N ASP A 135 12.40 21.53 9.36
CA ASP A 135 13.78 21.99 9.59
C ASP A 135 13.90 23.51 9.79
N GLY A 136 12.95 24.10 10.54
CA GLY A 136 12.91 25.53 10.84
C GLY A 136 12.46 26.42 9.67
N LYS A 137 12.04 25.86 8.55
CA LYS A 137 11.42 26.59 7.43
C LYS A 137 9.92 26.34 7.41
N THR A 138 9.15 27.41 7.34
CA THR A 138 7.70 27.35 7.21
C THR A 138 7.31 27.39 5.74
N TYR A 139 6.46 26.44 5.34
CA TYR A 139 5.88 26.33 4.01
C TYR A 139 4.38 26.57 4.11
N ASP A 140 3.87 27.49 3.30
CA ASP A 140 2.43 27.74 3.17
C ASP A 140 1.98 27.28 1.78
N PHE A 141 1.00 26.38 1.74
CA PHE A 141 0.43 25.88 0.50
C PHE A 141 -1.07 25.63 0.65
N ARG A 142 -1.77 25.63 -0.49
CA ARG A 142 -3.18 25.30 -0.55
C ARG A 142 -3.36 23.86 -0.99
N VAL A 143 -4.26 23.16 -0.31
CA VAL A 143 -4.57 21.74 -0.58
C VAL A 143 -6.08 21.53 -0.46
N PHE A 144 -6.62 20.53 -1.14
CA PHE A 144 -8.04 20.18 -0.99
C PHE A 144 -8.34 19.71 0.44
N LYS A 145 -9.47 20.16 0.99
CA LYS A 145 -9.91 19.82 2.34
C LYS A 145 -10.02 18.30 2.55
N ASP A 146 -10.54 17.60 1.56
CA ASP A 146 -10.72 16.15 1.55
C ASP A 146 -9.40 15.38 1.71
N ILE A 147 -8.29 15.93 1.22
CA ILE A 147 -6.95 15.32 1.39
C ILE A 147 -6.53 15.40 2.86
N ILE A 148 -6.76 16.53 3.51
CA ILE A 148 -6.46 16.70 4.94
C ILE A 148 -7.34 15.77 5.79
N GLU A 149 -8.62 15.65 5.45
CA GLU A 149 -9.53 14.69 6.10
C GLU A 149 -9.09 13.25 5.88
N THR A 150 -8.58 12.91 4.69
CA THR A 150 -8.04 11.58 4.39
C THR A 150 -6.77 11.29 5.18
N ILE A 151 -5.84 12.25 5.27
CA ILE A 151 -4.61 12.09 6.08
C ILE A 151 -4.95 11.93 7.57
N LYS A 152 -5.91 12.70 8.09
CA LYS A 152 -6.41 12.56 9.48
C LYS A 152 -7.14 11.26 9.74
N PHE A 153 -7.69 10.62 8.71
CA PHE A 153 -8.33 9.32 8.85
C PHE A 153 -7.30 8.18 8.96
N VAL A 154 -6.14 8.35 8.32
CA VAL A 154 -5.06 7.34 8.32
C VAL A 154 -4.23 7.38 9.59
N ASN A 155 -4.03 8.58 10.17
CA ASN A 155 -3.25 8.81 11.40
C ASN A 155 -4.11 8.73 12.66
#